data_AF-A0A9J6F6Z7-F1
#
_entry.id   AF-A0A9J6F6Z7-F1
#
_cell.length_a   1.000
_cell.length_b   1.000
_cell.length_c   1.000
_cell.angle_alpha   90.00
_cell.angle_beta   90.00
_cell.angle_gamma   90.00
#
_symmetry.space_group_name_H-M   'P 1'
#
loop_
_entity.id
_entity.type
_entity.pdbx_description
1 polymer ?
#
loop_
_entity_poly.entity_id
_entity_poly.type
_entity_poly.pdbx_seq_one_letter_code
_entity_poly.pdbx_strand_id
1 'polypeptide(L)'
;MAHRQARHLSLGLPGALATRSQVLARPVTLCREDLIADIKSELRGRFEDVMVGLLYPMHEYLARELRRAVAGLGTDEDCLIEILCTRSNEDIRLMKQYYRTCESAARKNMVHT
;
A
#
# COMPACT_ATOMS: atom_id res chain seq x y z
N MET A 1 67.34 5.83 -34.84
CA MET A 1 66.92 4.42 -34.87
C MET A 1 65.64 4.33 -34.04
N ALA A 2 64.49 4.68 -34.60
CA ALA A 2 63.62 3.89 -35.47
C ALA A 2 62.78 2.85 -34.70
N HIS A 3 61.45 2.96 -34.89
CA HIS A 3 60.34 2.02 -34.66
C HIS A 3 59.32 2.50 -33.63
N ARG A 4 58.01 2.55 -33.92
CA ARG A 4 57.23 2.40 -35.15
C ARG A 4 55.80 2.83 -34.78
N GLN A 5 55.12 3.53 -35.69
CA GLN A 5 53.67 3.77 -35.65
C GLN A 5 52.88 2.45 -35.76
N ALA A 6 51.67 2.41 -35.18
CA ALA A 6 50.52 1.72 -35.77
C ALA A 6 49.21 2.25 -35.18
N ARG A 7 48.66 3.28 -35.83
CA ARG A 7 47.22 3.61 -35.83
C ARG A 7 46.52 2.55 -36.68
N HIS A 8 45.62 1.77 -36.08
CA HIS A 8 44.61 0.92 -36.74
C HIS A 8 43.67 0.50 -35.59
N LEU A 9 42.35 0.73 -35.58
CA LEU A 9 41.37 0.58 -36.64
C LEU A 9 40.31 1.68 -36.51
N SER A 10 40.04 2.35 -37.62
CA SER A 10 38.75 2.96 -37.90
C SER A 10 37.70 1.85 -38.08
N LEU A 11 36.65 1.84 -37.27
CA LEU A 11 35.36 1.29 -37.69
C LEU A 11 34.40 2.47 -37.85
N GLY A 12 34.23 2.93 -39.08
CA GLY A 12 33.02 3.65 -39.49
C GLY A 12 31.82 2.68 -39.41
N LEU A 13 30.56 3.10 -39.39
CA LEU A 13 29.89 4.38 -39.64
C LEU A 13 28.41 4.16 -39.15
N PRO A 14 27.48 5.12 -39.29
CA PRO A 14 26.49 5.51 -38.30
C PRO A 14 25.10 4.89 -38.53
N GLY A 15 24.26 4.92 -37.51
CA GLY A 15 22.83 4.58 -37.60
C GLY A 15 22.33 4.15 -36.22
N ALA A 16 21.42 4.90 -35.60
CA ALA A 16 20.03 4.45 -35.44
C ALA A 16 19.98 2.92 -35.20
N LEU A 17 19.72 2.45 -33.99
CA LEU A 17 18.37 2.44 -33.43
C LEU A 17 18.47 2.35 -31.90
N ALA A 18 18.06 3.44 -31.24
CA ALA A 18 17.34 3.28 -29.99
C ALA A 18 16.13 2.39 -30.27
N THR A 19 15.97 1.27 -29.57
CA THR A 19 14.71 0.79 -28.96
C THR A 19 14.80 -0.68 -28.56
N ARG A 20 14.18 -0.99 -27.41
CA ARG A 20 13.67 -2.32 -26.98
C ARG A 20 14.48 -3.20 -26.01
N SER A 21 15.41 -2.66 -25.21
CA SER A 21 15.98 -3.46 -24.10
C SER A 21 16.18 -2.71 -22.78
N GLN A 22 15.42 -1.64 -22.57
CA GLN A 22 15.19 -1.08 -21.23
C GLN A 22 13.71 -1.14 -20.87
N VAL A 23 13.06 -2.28 -21.11
CA VAL A 23 11.87 -2.59 -20.30
C VAL A 23 12.42 -3.10 -18.99
N LEU A 24 12.58 -2.16 -18.08
CA LEU A 24 12.94 -2.37 -16.69
C LEU A 24 12.21 -3.60 -16.17
N ALA A 25 12.95 -4.68 -15.95
CA ALA A 25 12.57 -5.69 -14.98
C ALA A 25 12.61 -4.99 -13.62
N ARG A 26 11.59 -4.19 -13.32
CA ARG A 26 11.28 -3.80 -11.96
C ARG A 26 10.77 -5.08 -11.31
N PRO A 27 11.50 -5.71 -10.37
CA PRO A 27 10.81 -6.50 -9.37
C PRO A 27 9.92 -5.50 -8.63
N VAL A 28 8.69 -5.33 -9.08
CA VAL A 28 7.68 -4.56 -8.36
C VAL A 28 7.38 -5.36 -7.12
N THR A 29 8.11 -5.09 -6.05
CA THR A 29 7.63 -5.33 -4.69
C THR A 29 6.38 -4.47 -4.55
N LEU A 30 5.23 -5.01 -4.93
CA LEU A 30 3.93 -4.39 -4.74
C LEU A 30 3.71 -4.30 -3.23
N CYS A 31 3.90 -3.12 -2.67
CA CYS A 31 3.59 -2.86 -1.28
C CYS A 31 2.06 -2.72 -1.16
N ARG A 32 1.51 -3.11 0.00
CA ARG A 32 0.08 -2.96 0.33
C ARG A 32 -0.42 -1.53 0.06
N GLU A 33 0.40 -0.53 0.34
CA GLU A 33 0.08 0.89 0.17
C GLU A 33 -0.08 1.28 -1.30
N ASP A 34 0.81 0.78 -2.17
CA ASP A 34 0.73 1.00 -3.61
C ASP A 34 -0.55 0.36 -4.17
N LEU A 35 -0.84 -0.87 -3.75
CA LEU A 35 -2.04 -1.58 -4.19
C LEU A 35 -3.34 -0.91 -3.70
N ILE A 36 -3.35 -0.37 -2.49
CA ILE A 36 -4.48 0.43 -2.01
C ILE A 36 -4.64 1.69 -2.86
N ALA A 37 -3.55 2.38 -3.19
CA ALA A 37 -3.61 3.58 -4.03
C ALA A 37 -4.17 3.29 -5.42
N ASP A 38 -3.75 2.20 -6.06
CA ASP A 38 -4.25 1.77 -7.36
C ASP A 38 -5.74 1.40 -7.32
N ILE A 39 -6.17 0.64 -6.30
CA ILE A 39 -7.61 0.32 -6.12
C ILE A 39 -8.43 1.59 -5.94
N LYS A 40 -7.90 2.55 -5.19
CA LYS A 40 -8.53 3.86 -4.98
C LYS A 40 -8.42 4.79 -6.17
N SER A 41 -7.59 4.54 -7.18
CA SER A 41 -7.63 5.33 -8.42
C SER A 41 -8.72 4.83 -9.36
N GLU A 42 -8.90 3.51 -9.44
CA GLU A 42 -9.78 2.83 -10.40
C GLU A 42 -11.22 2.63 -9.92
N LEU A 43 -11.43 2.36 -8.62
CA LEU A 43 -12.72 2.00 -8.06
C LEU A 43 -13.30 3.11 -7.19
N ARG A 44 -14.63 3.19 -7.08
CA ARG A 44 -15.33 4.15 -6.22
C ARG A 44 -16.48 3.49 -5.46
N GLY A 45 -16.79 4.05 -4.29
CA GLY A 45 -17.95 3.67 -3.48
C GLY A 45 -17.80 2.31 -2.83
N ARG A 46 -18.93 1.62 -2.56
CA ARG A 46 -18.94 0.38 -1.75
C ARG A 46 -18.01 -0.73 -2.26
N PHE A 47 -17.76 -0.78 -3.57
CA PHE A 47 -16.88 -1.79 -4.14
C PHE A 47 -15.40 -1.50 -3.84
N GLU A 48 -15.00 -0.22 -3.84
CA GLU A 48 -13.69 0.23 -3.36
C GLU A 48 -13.50 -0.15 -1.89
N ASP A 49 -14.49 0.12 -1.04
CA ASP A 49 -14.42 -0.16 0.40
C ASP A 49 -14.18 -1.64 0.69
N VAL A 50 -14.89 -2.53 -0.01
CA VAL A 50 -14.72 -3.97 0.13
C VAL A 50 -13.34 -4.41 -0.35
N MET A 51 -12.91 -3.95 -1.53
CA MET A 51 -11.60 -4.34 -2.09
C MET A 51 -10.44 -3.85 -1.23
N VAL A 52 -10.51 -2.63 -0.73
CA VAL A 52 -9.52 -2.10 0.22
C VAL A 52 -9.59 -2.87 1.54
N GLY A 53 -10.79 -3.19 2.04
CA GLY A 53 -10.98 -3.97 3.26
C GLY A 53 -10.31 -5.34 3.21
N LEU A 54 -10.45 -6.05 2.08
CA LEU A 54 -9.85 -7.38 1.85
C LEU A 54 -8.32 -7.39 1.90
N LEU A 55 -7.68 -6.24 1.67
CA LEU A 55 -6.23 -6.17 1.77
C LEU A 55 -5.75 -6.24 3.22
N TYR A 56 -6.53 -5.74 4.19
CA TYR A 56 -6.12 -5.66 5.60
C TYR A 56 -6.18 -7.01 6.32
N PRO A 57 -5.23 -7.30 7.23
CA PRO A 57 -5.40 -8.39 8.18
C PRO A 57 -6.69 -8.20 8.98
N MET A 58 -7.35 -9.31 9.31
CA MET A 58 -8.69 -9.29 9.91
C MET A 58 -8.76 -8.43 11.17
N HIS A 59 -7.79 -8.54 12.08
CA HIS A 59 -7.75 -7.74 13.31
C HIS A 59 -7.52 -6.23 13.08
N GLU A 60 -6.80 -5.86 12.02
CA GLU A 60 -6.62 -4.45 11.63
C GLU A 60 -7.90 -3.89 11.01
N TYR A 61 -8.54 -4.67 10.15
CA TYR A 61 -9.83 -4.33 9.55
C TYR A 61 -10.89 -4.12 10.63
N LEU A 62 -11.08 -5.10 11.53
CA LEU A 62 -12.07 -4.99 12.60
C LEU A 62 -11.79 -3.81 13.55
N ALA A 63 -10.52 -3.51 13.86
CA ALA A 63 -10.18 -2.34 14.67
C ALA A 63 -10.58 -1.02 13.97
N ARG A 64 -10.47 -0.95 12.63
CA ARG A 64 -10.95 0.21 11.84
C ARG A 64 -12.46 0.30 11.82
N GLU A 65 -13.16 -0.83 11.67
CA GLU A 65 -14.63 -0.89 11.71
C GLU A 65 -15.16 -0.43 13.08
N LEU A 66 -14.57 -0.92 14.18
CA LEU A 66 -14.88 -0.45 15.53
C LEU A 66 -14.69 1.06 15.68
N ARG A 67 -13.65 1.63 15.05
CA ARG A 67 -13.42 3.06 15.09
C ARG A 67 -14.48 3.82 14.29
N ARG A 68 -14.82 3.34 13.09
CA ARG A 68 -15.88 3.95 12.28
C ARG A 68 -17.21 3.95 13.04
N ALA A 69 -17.53 2.84 13.70
CA ALA A 69 -18.78 2.68 14.46
C ALA A 69 -18.96 3.71 15.58
N VAL A 70 -17.87 4.25 16.15
CA VAL A 70 -17.91 5.23 17.27
C VAL A 70 -17.46 6.65 16.90
N ALA A 71 -17.01 6.89 15.67
CA ALA A 71 -16.42 8.18 15.28
C ALA A 71 -17.45 9.25 14.89
N GLY A 72 -18.71 8.88 14.61
CA GLY A 72 -19.75 9.77 14.13
C GLY A 72 -20.58 10.47 15.22
N LEU A 73 -21.56 11.26 14.80
CA LEU A 73 -22.62 11.78 15.68
C LEU A 73 -23.63 10.66 15.98
N GLY A 74 -23.22 9.73 16.83
CA GLY A 74 -23.97 8.52 17.15
C GLY A 74 -23.06 7.31 17.25
N THR A 75 -23.66 6.13 17.36
CA THR A 75 -22.93 4.87 17.43
C THR A 75 -23.61 3.84 16.56
N ASP A 76 -22.84 3.13 15.75
CA ASP A 76 -23.30 1.97 14.99
C ASP A 76 -23.28 0.74 15.90
N GLU A 77 -24.35 0.60 16.68
CA GLU A 77 -24.50 -0.44 17.70
C GLU A 77 -24.52 -1.84 17.09
N ASP A 78 -25.14 -2.00 15.92
CA ASP A 78 -25.20 -3.27 15.19
C ASP A 78 -23.79 -3.75 14.81
N CYS A 79 -22.95 -2.85 14.27
CA CYS A 79 -21.56 -3.17 13.96
C CYS A 79 -20.75 -3.54 15.23
N LEU A 80 -20.95 -2.80 16.33
CA LEU A 80 -20.27 -3.12 17.60
C LEU A 80 -20.66 -4.50 18.13
N ILE A 81 -21.96 -4.82 18.13
CA ILE A 81 -22.47 -6.10 18.61
C ILE A 81 -21.93 -7.23 17.74
N GLU A 82 -22.01 -7.10 16.41
CA GLU A 82 -21.50 -8.11 15.48
C GLU A 82 -20.02 -8.41 15.76
N ILE A 83 -19.20 -7.38 15.90
CA ILE A 83 -17.76 -7.55 16.08
C ILE A 83 -17.44 -8.09 17.48
N LEU A 84 -17.99 -7.49 18.55
CA LEU A 84 -17.60 -7.83 19.91
C LEU A 84 -18.20 -9.14 20.41
N CYS A 85 -19.39 -9.52 19.92
CA CYS A 85 -20.06 -10.75 20.36
C CYS A 85 -19.66 -11.99 19.54
N THR A 86 -18.97 -11.86 18.41
CA THR A 86 -18.59 -13.00 17.55
C THR A 86 -17.09 -13.30 17.54
N ARG A 87 -16.27 -12.57 18.30
CA ARG A 87 -14.82 -12.75 18.35
C ARG A 87 -14.34 -13.44 19.63
N SER A 88 -13.23 -14.16 19.53
CA SER A 88 -12.61 -14.78 20.70
C SER A 88 -11.95 -13.72 21.60
N ASN A 89 -11.73 -14.06 22.87
CA ASN A 89 -11.00 -13.19 23.80
C ASN A 89 -9.58 -12.88 23.32
N GLU A 90 -8.95 -13.78 22.57
CA GLU A 90 -7.62 -13.56 21.99
C GLU A 90 -7.67 -12.53 20.86
N ASP A 91 -8.63 -12.68 19.94
CA ASP A 91 -8.86 -11.71 18.86
C ASP A 91 -9.13 -10.32 19.42
N ILE A 92 -9.97 -10.23 20.46
CA ILE A 92 -10.28 -8.95 21.13
C ILE A 92 -9.01 -8.29 21.70
N ARG A 93 -8.06 -9.07 22.23
CA ARG A 93 -6.78 -8.51 22.73
C ARG A 93 -5.92 -7.97 21.59
N LEU A 94 -5.82 -8.70 20.48
CA LEU A 94 -5.10 -8.25 19.29
C LEU A 94 -5.75 -6.98 18.72
N MET A 95 -7.06 -6.98 18.52
CA MET A 95 -7.80 -5.81 18.03
C MET A 95 -7.61 -4.60 18.94
N LYS A 96 -7.62 -4.76 20.27
CA LYS A 96 -7.33 -3.68 21.23
C LYS A 96 -5.93 -3.09 21.04
N GLN A 97 -4.92 -3.91 20.78
CA GLN A 97 -3.57 -3.44 20.52
C GLN A 97 -3.53 -2.58 19.25
N TYR A 98 -4.13 -3.05 18.16
CA TYR A 98 -4.18 -2.32 16.89
C TYR A 98 -5.01 -1.04 16.98
N TYR A 99 -6.16 -1.08 17.65
CA TYR A 99 -7.00 0.09 17.87
C TYR A 99 -6.21 1.25 18.50
N ARG A 100 -5.38 0.97 19.52
CA ARG A 100 -4.52 1.96 20.18
C ARG A 100 -3.38 2.44 19.29
N THR A 101 -2.73 1.55 18.55
CA THR A 101 -1.64 1.93 17.63
C THR A 101 -2.16 2.87 16.54
N CYS A 102 -3.31 2.56 15.95
CA CYS A 102 -3.97 3.41 14.96
C CYS A 102 -4.46 4.76 15.54
N GLU A 103 -4.79 4.82 16.83
CA GLU A 103 -5.09 6.08 17.52
C GLU A 103 -3.87 7.01 17.58
N SER A 104 -2.70 6.45 17.92
CA SER A 104 -1.45 7.21 18.01
C SER A 104 -0.96 7.74 16.65
N ALA A 105 -1.20 7.01 15.56
CA ALA A 105 -0.86 7.44 14.20
C ALA A 105 -1.82 8.54 13.71
N ALA A 106 -3.13 8.39 13.95
CA ALA A 106 -4.12 9.40 13.57
C ALA A 106 -3.91 10.75 14.28
N ARG A 107 -3.47 10.74 15.54
CA ARG A 107 -3.19 11.97 16.30
C ARG A 107 -1.97 12.74 15.79
N LYS A 108 -0.98 12.07 15.18
CA LYS A 108 0.22 12.70 14.61
C LYS A 108 -0.07 13.41 13.28
N ASN A 109 -0.99 12.89 12.48
CA ASN A 109 -1.36 13.48 11.20
C ASN A 109 -2.25 14.74 11.32
N MET A 110 -2.67 15.09 12.54
CA MET A 110 -3.48 16.28 12.82
C MET A 110 -2.66 17.49 13.33
N VAL A 111 -1.33 17.36 13.42
CA VAL A 111 -0.44 18.46 13.90
C VAL A 111 0.42 19.04 12.75
N HIS A 112 0.14 18.68 11.49
CA HIS A 112 0.86 19.16 10.30
C HIS A 112 -0.05 19.75 9.20
N THR A 113 -1.17 20.37 9.57
CA THR A 113 -1.94 21.27 8.69
C THR A 113 -2.33 22.49 9.49
#